data_AF-A0A7W1HJ73-F1
#
_entry.id   AF-A0A7W1HJ73-F1
#
_cell.length_a   1.000
_cell.length_b   1.000
_cell.length_c   1.000
_cell.angle_alpha   90.00
_cell.angle_beta   90.00
_cell.angle_gamma   90.00
#
_symmetry.space_group_name_H-M   'P 1'
#
loop_
_entity.id
_entity.type
_entity.pdbx_description
1 polymer ?
#
loop_
_entity_poly.entity_id
_entity_poly.type
_entity_poly.pdbx_seq_one_letter_code
_entity_poly.pdbx_strand_id
1 'polypeptide(L)'
;ARIDAASAPLATAHAKEVADLDARIEQLGERGSGRRLLEERHKRELRRHRTDELRSGLAVLAGAYRDALRDGDAQRPDEAVAAVHRIHASIEAMERNPNEQLLLQSLLWSLPGLPAPA
;
A
#
# COMPACT_ATOMS: atom_id res chain seq x y z
N ALA A 1 -3.65 0.44 11.51
CA ALA A 1 -2.92 -0.29 12.58
C ALA A 1 -1.70 -1.07 12.05
N ARG A 2 -1.84 -2.16 11.26
CA ARG A 2 -0.66 -2.90 10.74
C ARG A 2 0.05 -2.23 9.55
N ILE A 3 -0.70 -1.70 8.59
CA ILE A 3 -0.13 -0.98 7.43
C ILE A 3 0.61 0.30 7.88
N ASP A 4 0.05 1.02 8.86
CA ASP A 4 0.70 2.22 9.39
C ASP A 4 1.96 1.85 10.21
N ALA A 5 1.94 0.74 10.94
CA ALA A 5 3.12 0.23 11.65
C ALA A 5 4.26 -0.18 10.70
N ALA A 6 3.96 -0.68 9.49
CA ALA A 6 4.99 -0.99 8.50
C ALA A 6 5.82 0.24 8.09
N SER A 7 5.25 1.44 8.20
CA SER A 7 5.94 2.70 7.90
C SER A 7 6.83 3.23 9.05
N ALA A 8 6.86 2.57 10.21
CA ALA A 8 7.61 3.02 11.39
C ALA A 8 9.13 3.17 11.16
N PRO A 9 9.83 2.26 10.44
CA PRO A 9 11.23 2.44 10.10
C PRO A 9 11.46 3.66 9.20
N LEU A 10 10.57 3.87 8.23
CA LEU A 10 10.62 5.02 7.32
C LEU A 10 10.41 6.34 8.06
N ALA A 11 9.44 6.38 8.99
CA ALA A 11 9.22 7.54 9.86
C ALA A 11 10.43 7.85 10.75
N THR A 12 11.15 6.83 11.22
CA THR A 12 12.39 7.00 11.99
C THR A 12 13.49 7.62 11.12
N ALA A 13 13.62 7.18 9.87
CA ALA A 13 14.56 7.75 8.92
C ALA A 13 14.21 9.22 8.61
N HIS A 14 12.92 9.53 8.39
CA HIS A 14 12.45 10.91 8.19
C HIS A 14 12.77 11.82 9.36
N ALA A 15 12.55 11.34 10.60
CA ALA A 15 12.87 12.11 11.81
C ALA A 15 14.37 12.43 11.90
N LYS A 16 15.24 11.48 11.54
CA LYS A 16 16.68 11.70 11.47
C LYS A 16 17.05 12.74 10.40
N GLU A 17 16.46 12.66 9.21
CA GLU A 17 16.73 13.62 8.14
C GLU A 17 16.30 15.04 8.49
N VAL A 18 15.19 15.21 9.23
CA VAL A 18 14.77 16.50 9.77
C VAL A 18 15.80 17.03 10.77
N ALA A 19 16.26 16.19 11.71
CA ALA A 19 17.27 16.59 12.69
C ALA A 19 18.61 16.99 12.03
N ASP A 20 19.04 16.24 11.02
CA ASP A 20 20.26 16.54 10.26
C ASP A 20 20.13 17.86 9.48
N LEU A 21 18.94 18.16 8.94
CA LEU A 21 18.67 19.43 8.27
C LEU A 21 18.65 20.60 9.26
N ASP A 22 18.00 20.45 10.40
CA ASP A 22 17.92 21.49 11.42
C ASP A 22 19.32 21.82 11.98
N ALA A 23 20.16 20.81 12.22
CA ALA A 23 21.56 21.01 12.63
C ALA A 23 22.39 21.77 11.57
N ARG A 24 22.16 21.50 10.27
CA ARG A 24 22.82 22.24 9.18
C ARG A 24 22.37 23.68 9.11
N ILE A 25 21.06 23.95 9.25
CA ILE A 25 20.51 25.30 9.26
C ILE A 25 21.11 26.12 10.42
N GLU A 26 21.23 25.51 11.60
CA GLU A 26 21.83 26.14 12.78
C GLU A 26 23.33 26.46 12.57
N GLN A 27 24.09 25.53 11.98
CA GLN A 27 25.52 25.71 11.74
C GLN A 27 25.85 26.71 10.62
N LEU A 28 25.04 26.75 9.55
CA LEU A 28 25.35 27.49 8.32
C LEU A 28 24.52 28.78 8.17
N GLY A 29 23.48 28.98 8.99
CA GLY A 29 22.59 30.14 8.89
C GLY A 29 21.76 30.18 7.61
N GLU A 30 21.64 29.06 6.89
CA GLU A 30 20.94 28.98 5.61
C GLU A 30 19.42 29.18 5.77
N ARG A 31 18.85 30.02 4.89
CA ARG A 31 17.42 30.32 4.88
C ARG A 31 16.59 29.19 4.25
N GLY A 32 16.06 28.29 5.08
CA GLY A 32 14.72 27.66 5.02
C GLY A 32 14.23 26.94 3.75
N SER A 33 14.97 26.93 2.63
CA SER A 33 14.51 26.36 1.35
C SER A 33 14.48 24.83 1.33
N GLY A 34 15.35 24.17 2.10
CA GLY A 34 15.45 22.71 2.15
C GLY A 34 14.30 22.01 2.88
N ARG A 35 13.69 22.66 3.88
CA ARG A 35 12.69 22.02 4.76
C ARG A 35 11.40 21.66 4.03
N ARG A 36 10.89 22.58 3.22
CA ARG A 36 9.68 22.33 2.41
C ARG A 36 9.88 21.24 1.36
N LEU A 37 11.05 21.21 0.70
CA LEU A 37 11.40 20.16 -0.26
C LEU A 37 11.50 18.79 0.41
N LEU A 38 12.09 18.75 1.61
CA LEU A 38 12.20 17.55 2.43
C LEU A 38 10.83 17.01 2.83
N GLU A 39 9.96 17.85 3.39
CA GLU A 39 8.61 17.47 3.80
C GLU A 39 7.76 16.94 2.63
N GLU A 40 7.85 17.57 1.46
CA GLU A 40 7.14 17.10 0.27
C GLU A 40 7.68 15.75 -0.23
N ARG A 41 8.99 15.49 -0.10
CA ARG A 41 9.57 14.18 -0.38
C ARG A 41 9.06 13.13 0.61
N HIS A 42 9.13 13.38 1.91
CA HIS A 42 8.65 12.46 2.95
C HIS A 42 7.19 12.09 2.77
N LYS A 43 6.32 13.07 2.46
CA LYS A 43 4.91 12.82 2.15
C LYS A 43 4.73 11.91 0.92
N ARG A 44 5.55 12.06 -0.12
CA ARG A 44 5.49 11.19 -1.31
C ARG A 44 5.95 9.78 -0.98
N GLU A 45 7.00 9.63 -0.17
CA GLU A 45 7.53 8.33 0.25
C GLU A 45 6.52 7.58 1.12
N LEU A 46 5.88 8.24 2.09
CA LEU A 46 4.83 7.63 2.91
C LEU A 46 3.63 7.16 2.07
N ARG A 47 3.20 7.96 1.09
CA ARG A 47 2.13 7.56 0.16
C ARG A 47 2.55 6.33 -0.64
N ARG A 48 3.74 6.35 -1.26
CA ARG A 48 4.26 5.21 -2.04
C ARG A 48 4.34 3.94 -1.20
N HIS A 49 4.93 4.03 -0.01
CA HIS A 49 5.04 2.89 0.91
C HIS A 49 3.67 2.32 1.27
N ARG A 50 2.68 3.19 1.56
CA ARG A 50 1.31 2.73 1.83
C ARG A 50 0.73 1.99 0.62
N THR A 51 0.88 2.54 -0.58
CA THR A 51 0.40 1.91 -1.81
C THR A 51 1.12 0.59 -2.10
N ASP A 52 2.42 0.49 -1.81
CA ASP A 52 3.21 -0.75 -1.96
C ASP A 52 2.71 -1.85 -1.01
N GLU A 53 2.48 -1.51 0.27
CA GLU A 53 1.91 -2.44 1.27
C GLU A 53 0.52 -2.93 0.88
N LEU A 54 -0.34 -2.04 0.38
CA LEU A 54 -1.66 -2.41 -0.12
C LEU A 54 -1.57 -3.35 -1.32
N ARG A 55 -0.70 -3.07 -2.29
CA ARG A 55 -0.47 -3.94 -3.45
C ARG A 55 0.06 -5.31 -3.04
N SER A 56 0.97 -5.36 -2.07
CA SER A 56 1.47 -6.61 -1.49
C SER A 56 0.33 -7.44 -0.87
N GLY A 57 -0.51 -6.81 -0.03
CA GLY A 57 -1.68 -7.49 0.57
C GLY A 57 -2.69 -8.00 -0.46
N LEU A 58 -2.93 -7.23 -1.52
CA LEU A 58 -3.80 -7.66 -2.63
C LEU A 58 -3.19 -8.83 -3.43
N ALA A 59 -1.87 -8.84 -3.63
CA ALA A 59 -1.22 -9.96 -4.31
C ALA A 59 -1.34 -11.27 -3.51
N VAL A 60 -1.25 -11.19 -2.18
CA VAL A 60 -1.52 -12.32 -1.27
C VAL A 60 -2.98 -12.78 -1.40
N LEU A 61 -3.94 -11.85 -1.42
CA LEU A 61 -5.36 -12.17 -1.59
C LEU A 61 -5.63 -12.87 -2.93
N ALA A 62 -5.05 -12.38 -4.03
CA ALA A 62 -5.14 -13.05 -5.33
C ALA A 62 -4.50 -14.45 -5.30
N GLY A 63 -3.45 -14.64 -4.51
CA GLY A 63 -2.85 -15.95 -4.24
C GLY A 63 -3.85 -16.92 -3.62
N ALA A 64 -4.56 -16.49 -2.57
CA ALA A 64 -5.57 -17.33 -1.91
C ALA A 64 -6.68 -17.80 -2.86
N TYR A 65 -7.15 -16.95 -3.78
CA TYR A 65 -8.11 -17.38 -4.81
C TYR A 65 -7.51 -18.40 -5.79
N ARG A 66 -6.24 -18.22 -6.19
CA ARG A 66 -5.56 -19.19 -7.06
C ARG A 66 -5.34 -20.53 -6.37
N ASP A 67 -5.01 -20.52 -5.09
CA ASP A 67 -4.84 -21.74 -4.30
C ASP A 67 -6.18 -22.48 -4.16
N ALA A 68 -7.27 -21.79 -3.82
CA ALA A 68 -8.61 -22.40 -3.76
C ALA A 68 -9.08 -22.97 -5.12
N LEU A 69 -8.69 -22.34 -6.24
CA LEU A 69 -8.92 -22.87 -7.58
C LEU A 69 -8.09 -24.13 -7.86
N ARG A 70 -6.82 -24.12 -7.47
CA ARG A 70 -5.89 -25.26 -7.64
C ARG A 70 -6.35 -26.46 -6.82
N ASP A 71 -6.77 -26.22 -5.58
CA ASP A 71 -7.12 -27.26 -4.61
C ASP A 71 -8.55 -27.79 -4.81
N GLY A 72 -9.35 -27.13 -5.67
CA GLY A 72 -10.72 -27.53 -5.99
C GLY A 72 -11.76 -27.09 -4.96
N ASP A 73 -11.36 -26.27 -3.97
CA ASP A 73 -12.20 -25.78 -2.88
C ASP A 73 -13.12 -24.63 -3.31
N ALA A 74 -12.86 -24.02 -4.46
CA ALA A 74 -13.68 -22.95 -5.00
C ALA A 74 -15.07 -23.46 -5.44
N GLN A 75 -16.10 -23.21 -4.61
CA GLN A 75 -17.49 -23.56 -4.91
C GLN A 75 -18.00 -22.97 -6.25
N ARG A 76 -17.45 -21.82 -6.65
CA ARG A 76 -17.79 -21.12 -7.90
C ARG A 76 -16.50 -20.74 -8.63
N PRO A 77 -15.87 -21.67 -9.37
CA PRO A 77 -14.56 -21.46 -9.99
C PRO A 77 -14.50 -20.24 -10.92
N ASP A 78 -15.53 -20.03 -11.75
CA ASP A 78 -15.58 -18.89 -12.66
C ASP A 78 -15.58 -17.54 -11.92
N GLU A 79 -16.24 -17.47 -10.76
CA GLU A 79 -16.24 -16.26 -9.94
C GLU A 79 -14.90 -16.02 -9.25
N ALA A 80 -14.22 -17.09 -8.82
CA ALA A 80 -12.88 -17.00 -8.26
C ALA A 80 -11.85 -16.56 -9.32
N VAL A 81 -11.97 -17.01 -10.57
CA VAL A 81 -11.15 -16.51 -11.69
C VAL A 81 -11.42 -15.02 -11.92
N ALA A 82 -12.69 -14.62 -11.98
CA ALA A 82 -13.07 -13.22 -12.12
C ALA A 82 -12.57 -12.36 -10.94
N ALA A 83 -12.56 -12.89 -9.72
CA ALA A 83 -12.01 -12.25 -8.55
C ALA A 83 -10.51 -11.96 -8.69
N VAL A 84 -9.72 -12.93 -9.16
CA VAL A 84 -8.29 -12.74 -9.44
C VAL A 84 -8.06 -11.61 -10.44
N HIS A 85 -8.84 -11.56 -11.52
CA HIS A 85 -8.76 -10.47 -12.50
C HIS A 85 -9.10 -9.09 -11.90
N ARG A 86 -10.16 -9.00 -11.08
CA ARG A 86 -10.53 -7.73 -10.41
C ARG A 86 -9.47 -7.26 -9.44
N ILE A 87 -8.82 -8.18 -8.71
CA ILE A 87 -7.74 -7.85 -7.78
C ILE A 87 -6.53 -7.28 -8.54
N HIS A 88 -6.10 -7.93 -9.63
CA HIS A 88 -4.99 -7.43 -10.46
C HIS A 88 -5.30 -6.08 -11.10
N ALA A 89 -6.51 -5.89 -11.64
CA ALA A 89 -6.95 -4.60 -12.16
C ALA A 89 -6.92 -3.50 -11.08
N SER A 90 -7.23 -3.85 -9.82
CA SER A 90 -7.16 -2.91 -8.69
C SER A 90 -5.72 -2.57 -8.31
N ILE A 91 -4.80 -3.55 -8.34
CA ILE A 91 -3.36 -3.33 -8.13
C ILE A 91 -2.82 -2.33 -9.16
N GLU A 92 -3.17 -2.48 -10.44
CA GLU A 92 -2.77 -1.54 -11.51
C GLU A 92 -3.42 -0.15 -11.37
N ALA A 93 -4.65 -0.10 -10.86
CA ALA A 93 -5.35 1.16 -10.64
C ALA A 93 -4.72 1.97 -9.49
N MET A 94 -4.13 1.32 -8.48
CA MET A 94 -3.52 2.00 -7.32
C MET A 94 -2.42 2.99 -7.69
N GLU A 95 -1.67 2.76 -8.78
CA GLU A 95 -0.64 3.72 -9.22
C GLU A 95 -1.21 5.06 -9.71
N ARG A 96 -2.46 5.05 -10.19
CA ARG A 96 -3.11 6.18 -10.85
C ARG A 96 -4.27 6.76 -10.06
N ASN A 97 -4.79 6.04 -9.06
CA ASN A 97 -6.03 6.38 -8.38
C ASN A 97 -5.78 7.19 -7.10
N PRO A 98 -6.26 8.44 -7.00
CA PRO A 98 -6.12 9.24 -5.80
C PRO A 98 -7.01 8.79 -4.63
N ASN A 99 -8.01 7.94 -4.85
CA ASN A 99 -8.94 7.46 -3.81
C ASN A 99 -8.82 5.95 -3.59
N GLU A 100 -7.72 5.54 -2.94
CA GLU A 100 -7.43 4.15 -2.57
C GLU A 100 -8.56 3.53 -1.74
N GLN A 101 -9.20 4.31 -0.86
CA GLN A 101 -10.24 3.82 0.04
C GLN A 101 -11.48 3.36 -0.72
N LEU A 102 -12.01 4.18 -1.64
CA LEU A 102 -13.17 3.79 -2.45
C LEU A 102 -12.85 2.60 -3.35
N LEU A 103 -11.65 2.55 -3.93
CA LEU A 103 -11.21 1.41 -4.74
C LEU A 103 -11.26 0.11 -3.93
N LEU A 104 -10.68 0.12 -2.73
CA LEU A 104 -10.65 -1.06 -1.85
C LEU A 104 -12.05 -1.46 -1.40
N GLN A 105 -12.90 -0.50 -1.02
CA GLN A 105 -14.27 -0.78 -0.61
C GLN A 105 -15.06 -1.43 -1.74
N SER A 106 -14.97 -0.88 -2.96
CA SER A 106 -15.63 -1.45 -4.14
C SER A 106 -15.10 -2.84 -4.48
N LEU A 107 -13.78 -3.05 -4.39
CA LEU A 107 -13.16 -4.35 -4.64
C LEU A 107 -13.70 -5.37 -3.65
N LEU A 108 -13.56 -5.12 -2.35
CA LEU A 108 -13.93 -6.07 -1.29
C LEU A 108 -15.41 -6.45 -1.35
N TRP A 109 -16.29 -5.51 -1.71
CA TRP A 109 -17.73 -5.79 -1.88
C TRP A 109 -18.03 -6.70 -3.07
N SER A 110 -17.17 -6.72 -4.08
CA SER A 110 -17.35 -7.49 -5.31
C SER A 110 -16.71 -8.88 -5.27
N LEU A 111 -15.93 -9.18 -4.23
CA LEU A 111 -15.20 -10.44 -4.13
C LEU A 111 -16.10 -11.56 -3.55
N PRO A 112 -16.11 -12.76 -4.17
CA PRO A 112 -16.86 -13.89 -3.64
C PRO A 112 -16.18 -14.45 -2.39
N GLY A 113 -16.95 -14.98 -1.45
CA GLY A 113 -16.40 -15.61 -0.24
C GLY A 113 -15.51 -16.81 -0.59
N LEU A 114 -14.32 -16.86 0.01
CA LEU A 114 -13.49 -18.06 0.01
C LEU A 114 -13.88 -18.94 1.21
N PRO A 115 -13.86 -20.27 1.07
CA PRO A 115 -13.96 -21.15 2.24
C PRO A 115 -12.80 -20.83 3.19
N ALA A 116 -13.05 -20.93 4.49
CA ALA A 116 -11.98 -20.77 5.48
C ALA A 116 -10.91 -21.84 5.23
N PRO A 117 -9.61 -21.50 5.30
CA PRO A 117 -8.56 -22.51 5.25
C PRO A 117 -8.77 -23.50 6.41
N ALA A 118 -8.67 -24.80 6.10
CA ALA A 118 -8.78 -25.89 7.07
C ALA A 118 -7.66 -25.85 8.12
#